data_AF-A0A0C3L750-F1
#
_entry.id   AF-A0A0C3L750-F1
#
_cell.length_a   1.000
_cell.length_b   1.000
_cell.length_c   1.000
_cell.angle_alpha   90.00
_cell.angle_beta   90.00
_cell.angle_gamma   90.00
#
_symmetry.space_group_name_H-M   'P 1'
#
loop_
_entity.id
_entity.type
_entity.pdbx_description
1 polymer ?
#
loop_
_entity_poly.entity_id
_entity_poly.type
_entity_poly.pdbx_seq_one_letter_code
_entity_poly.pdbx_strand_id
1 'polypeptide(L)'
;MLTPGSIRINYDKTTETYAFDSSKGPDAHDKFGVEKKNVLMWMGTMLEKFLTLRPKIFNTLLKQSTGNINPDDRAQVPKEEAYQYSTSRNFVMRSQLDCVDKRLPGTGVFDIKTRATLAVRHDRLNVKQASAYTIIKQHGLFESFEREIYDLVRSAMIKYNFQARIGNMAGIFLAYHNTAKILGFQYLSVEDMDTMLFGSHLAGNRVFDKCIGILDMLAENIVKDWPRKVRLINLECALTLLIWHADH
;
A
#
# COMPACT_ATOMS: atom_id res chain seq x y z
N MET A 1 15.52 -5.47 11.82
CA MET A 1 15.83 -6.56 10.90
C MET A 1 14.93 -6.37 9.69
N LEU A 2 15.48 -6.03 8.53
CA LEU A 2 14.70 -5.98 7.30
C LEU A 2 14.40 -7.44 6.92
N THR A 3 13.12 -7.79 6.78
CA THR A 3 12.70 -9.14 6.41
C THR A 3 12.93 -9.34 4.91
N PRO A 4 13.43 -10.51 4.46
CA PRO A 4 13.55 -10.82 3.05
C PRO A 4 12.22 -10.65 2.33
N GLY A 5 12.25 -9.99 1.17
CA GLY A 5 11.10 -9.88 0.28
C GLY A 5 11.13 -11.02 -0.73
N SER A 6 9.97 -11.61 -1.01
CA SER A 6 9.85 -12.62 -2.07
C SER A 6 8.91 -12.11 -3.16
N ILE A 7 9.30 -12.32 -4.42
CA ILE A 7 8.50 -11.98 -5.60
C ILE A 7 8.39 -13.24 -6.46
N ARG A 8 7.18 -13.54 -6.94
CA ARG A 8 6.95 -14.63 -7.89
C ARG A 8 6.91 -14.05 -9.30
N ILE A 9 7.70 -14.63 -10.20
CA ILE A 9 7.58 -14.39 -11.64
C ILE A 9 6.79 -15.53 -12.25
N ASN A 10 5.65 -15.20 -12.85
CA ASN A 10 4.79 -16.13 -13.57
C ASN A 10 4.98 -15.97 -15.08
N TYR A 11 5.29 -17.06 -15.78
CA TYR A 11 5.40 -17.07 -17.23
C TYR A 11 4.10 -17.60 -17.85
N ASP A 12 3.50 -16.83 -18.76
CA ASP A 12 2.39 -17.29 -19.59
C ASP A 12 2.91 -17.77 -20.95
N LYS A 13 2.78 -19.07 -21.19
CA LYS A 13 3.19 -19.72 -22.44
C LYS A 13 2.39 -19.27 -23.65
N THR A 14 1.15 -18.81 -23.45
CA THR A 14 0.21 -18.47 -24.53
C THR A 14 0.55 -17.12 -25.13
N THR A 15 0.84 -16.16 -24.26
CA THR A 15 1.16 -14.77 -24.63
C THR A 15 2.67 -14.51 -24.67
N GLU A 16 3.48 -15.48 -24.23
CA GLU A 16 4.93 -15.36 -24.06
C GLU A 16 5.33 -14.20 -23.14
N THR A 17 4.51 -13.90 -22.13
CA THR A 17 4.71 -12.78 -21.19
C THR A 17 5.11 -13.24 -19.79
N TYR A 18 5.71 -12.33 -19.02
CA TYR A 18 6.07 -12.53 -17.61
C TYR A 18 5.28 -11.54 -16.74
N ALA A 19 4.73 -12.03 -15.64
CA ALA A 19 4.03 -11.24 -14.64
C ALA A 19 4.72 -11.34 -13.28
N PHE A 20 4.83 -10.21 -12.58
CA PHE A 20 5.37 -10.15 -11.23
C PHE A 20 4.23 -10.07 -10.23
N ASP A 21 4.12 -11.11 -9.40
CA ASP A 21 3.13 -11.17 -8.33
C ASP A 21 3.82 -11.19 -6.97
N SER A 22 3.21 -10.54 -5.99
CA SER A 22 3.65 -10.67 -4.60
C SER A 22 3.47 -12.12 -4.17
N SER A 23 4.56 -12.84 -3.90
CA SER A 23 4.46 -14.09 -3.16
C SER A 23 4.30 -13.76 -1.68
N LYS A 24 3.28 -14.33 -1.05
CA LYS A 24 3.36 -14.60 0.38
C LYS A 24 4.52 -15.58 0.53
N GLY A 25 5.70 -15.09 0.88
CA GLY A 25 6.89 -15.93 1.02
C GLY A 25 6.64 -17.07 2.00
N PRO A 26 7.52 -18.09 2.05
CA PRO A 26 7.41 -19.16 3.04
C PRO A 26 7.40 -18.63 4.50
N ASP A 27 7.99 -17.45 4.75
CA ASP A 27 7.95 -16.74 6.04
C ASP A 27 6.68 -15.87 6.24
N ALA A 28 5.72 -15.88 5.31
CA ALA A 28 4.40 -15.30 5.54
C ALA A 28 3.57 -16.12 6.54
N HIS A 29 4.01 -17.35 6.84
CA HIS A 29 3.78 -17.96 8.13
C HIS A 29 4.87 -17.48 9.08
N ASP A 30 4.54 -16.43 9.82
CA ASP A 30 5.32 -15.97 10.97
C ASP A 30 5.72 -17.20 11.82
N LYS A 31 7.03 -17.37 12.06
CA LYS A 31 7.66 -18.47 12.83
C LYS A 31 7.16 -18.58 14.29
N PHE A 32 6.17 -17.78 14.67
CA PHE A 32 5.53 -17.76 15.97
C PHE A 32 4.06 -18.20 15.97
N GLY A 33 3.49 -18.66 14.85
CA GLY A 33 2.14 -19.23 14.85
C GLY A 33 1.05 -18.23 15.28
N VAL A 34 1.33 -16.94 15.24
CA VAL A 34 0.37 -15.90 15.56
C VAL A 34 -0.42 -15.56 14.29
N GLU A 35 -1.31 -16.45 13.89
CA GLU A 35 -2.48 -16.08 13.09
C GLU A 35 -3.48 -15.23 13.91
N LYS A 36 -3.01 -14.30 14.76
CA LYS A 36 -3.83 -13.16 15.16
C LYS A 36 -3.78 -12.16 14.01
N LYS A 37 -4.66 -12.43 13.03
CA LYS A 37 -5.18 -11.48 12.05
C LYS A 37 -4.96 -10.03 12.52
N ASN A 38 -4.06 -9.33 11.84
CA ASN A 38 -3.66 -7.98 12.19
C ASN A 38 -4.89 -7.07 12.15
N VAL A 39 -5.38 -6.63 13.31
CA VAL A 39 -6.52 -5.69 13.39
C VAL A 39 -6.32 -4.46 12.51
N LEU A 40 -5.08 -4.02 12.30
CA LEU A 40 -4.76 -2.89 11.42
C LEU A 40 -5.01 -3.18 9.94
N MET A 41 -4.83 -4.42 9.50
CA MET A 41 -5.15 -4.82 8.12
C MET A 41 -6.65 -4.72 7.87
N TRP A 42 -7.46 -5.26 8.79
CA TRP A 42 -8.92 -5.15 8.69
C TRP A 42 -9.43 -3.73 8.83
N MET A 43 -8.84 -2.96 9.76
CA MET A 43 -9.16 -1.54 9.90
C MET A 43 -8.83 -0.76 8.63
N GLY A 44 -7.73 -1.10 7.94
CA GLY A 44 -7.38 -0.51 6.65
C GLY A 44 -8.50 -0.66 5.63
N THR A 45 -8.88 -1.91 5.34
CA THR A 45 -9.97 -2.23 4.40
C THR A 45 -11.30 -1.61 4.81
N MET A 46 -11.63 -1.66 6.11
CA MET A 46 -12.90 -1.10 6.60
C MET A 46 -12.93 0.43 6.46
N LEU A 47 -11.85 1.11 6.83
CA LEU A 47 -11.78 2.57 6.78
C LEU A 47 -11.72 3.09 5.34
N GLU A 48 -11.10 2.39 4.42
CA GLU A 48 -11.17 2.71 2.98
C GLU A 48 -12.64 2.73 2.52
N LYS A 49 -13.42 1.69 2.81
CA LYS A 49 -14.86 1.66 2.47
C LYS A 49 -15.66 2.71 3.22
N PHE A 50 -15.32 2.98 4.49
CA PHE A 50 -15.98 4.01 5.28
C PHE A 50 -15.79 5.42 4.71
N LEU A 51 -14.60 5.70 4.18
CA LEU A 51 -14.25 7.01 3.64
C LEU A 51 -14.69 7.21 2.18
N THR A 52 -15.04 6.14 1.48
CA THR A 52 -15.40 6.18 0.05
C THR A 52 -16.88 5.92 -0.24
N LEU A 53 -17.58 5.19 0.64
CA LEU A 53 -18.98 4.86 0.43
C LEU A 53 -19.90 5.82 1.17
N ARG A 54 -21.11 6.02 0.61
CA ARG A 54 -22.18 6.74 1.30
C ARG A 54 -22.56 6.01 2.60
N PRO A 55 -22.89 6.71 3.69
CA PRO A 55 -23.21 6.08 4.98
C PRO A 55 -24.27 4.98 4.89
N LYS A 56 -25.33 5.22 4.09
CA LYS A 56 -26.39 4.23 3.85
C LYS A 56 -25.84 2.90 3.31
N ILE A 57 -24.93 2.98 2.33
CA ILE A 57 -24.32 1.81 1.68
C ILE A 57 -23.31 1.16 2.64
N PHE A 58 -22.43 1.94 3.25
CA PHE A 58 -21.42 1.42 4.19
C PHE A 58 -22.06 0.63 5.34
N ASN A 59 -23.16 1.13 5.90
CA ASN A 59 -23.87 0.46 6.98
C ASN A 59 -24.34 -0.95 6.59
N THR A 60 -24.61 -1.22 5.31
CA THR A 60 -24.97 -2.57 4.85
C THR A 60 -23.81 -3.58 4.95
N LEU A 61 -22.56 -3.10 5.04
CA LEU A 61 -21.35 -3.92 5.15
C LEU A 61 -21.01 -4.30 6.60
N LEU A 62 -21.68 -3.70 7.59
CA LEU A 62 -21.45 -3.99 8.99
C LEU A 62 -21.99 -5.37 9.37
N LYS A 63 -21.27 -6.08 10.25
CA LYS A 63 -21.68 -7.40 10.75
C LYS A 63 -23.07 -7.42 11.40
N GLN A 64 -23.50 -6.30 11.98
CA GLN A 64 -24.79 -6.16 12.66
C GLN A 64 -25.97 -6.04 11.69
N SER A 65 -25.71 -5.88 10.40
CA SER A 65 -26.74 -5.63 9.38
C SER A 65 -27.46 -6.93 8.92
N THR A 66 -27.65 -7.89 9.82
CA THR A 66 -28.32 -9.16 9.53
C THR A 66 -29.82 -9.03 9.76
N GLY A 67 -30.59 -8.67 8.73
CA GLY A 67 -32.05 -8.80 8.79
C GLY A 67 -32.85 -7.96 7.79
N ASN A 68 -32.45 -6.71 7.53
CA ASN A 68 -33.21 -5.77 6.70
C ASN A 68 -32.30 -4.94 5.77
N ILE A 69 -31.37 -5.60 5.06
CA ILE A 69 -30.60 -4.91 4.01
C ILE A 69 -31.44 -4.90 2.74
N ASN A 70 -31.77 -3.71 2.23
CA ASN A 70 -32.34 -3.58 0.90
C ASN A 70 -31.32 -4.13 -0.13
N PRO A 71 -31.67 -5.15 -0.94
CA PRO A 71 -30.80 -5.69 -1.98
C PRO A 71 -30.22 -4.62 -2.92
N ASP A 72 -31.00 -3.57 -3.20
CA ASP A 72 -30.60 -2.47 -4.08
C ASP A 72 -29.50 -1.59 -3.46
N ASP A 73 -29.45 -1.47 -2.13
CA ASP A 73 -28.40 -0.72 -1.44
C ASP A 73 -27.07 -1.51 -1.46
N ARG A 74 -27.15 -2.84 -1.34
CA ARG A 74 -25.96 -3.71 -1.43
C ARG A 74 -25.43 -3.80 -2.86
N ALA A 75 -26.30 -3.74 -3.86
CA ALA A 75 -25.92 -3.70 -5.27
C ALA A 75 -25.15 -2.44 -5.66
N GLN A 76 -25.28 -1.35 -4.90
CA GLN A 76 -24.54 -0.09 -5.11
C GLN A 76 -23.10 -0.11 -4.59
N VAL A 77 -22.67 -1.17 -3.88
CA VAL A 77 -21.25 -1.35 -3.55
C VAL A 77 -20.51 -1.64 -4.87
N PRO A 78 -19.52 -0.82 -5.27
CA PRO A 78 -18.78 -1.05 -6.50
C PRO A 78 -18.18 -2.46 -6.51
N LYS A 79 -18.53 -3.24 -7.54
CA LYS A 79 -17.99 -4.60 -7.74
C LYS A 79 -16.70 -4.60 -8.56
N GLU A 80 -16.49 -3.53 -9.33
CA GLU A 80 -15.34 -3.34 -10.18
C GLU A 80 -14.41 -2.30 -9.57
N GLU A 81 -13.12 -2.59 -9.62
CA GLU A 81 -12.08 -1.68 -9.19
C GLU A 81 -11.61 -0.85 -10.38
N ALA A 82 -11.33 0.42 -10.16
CA ALA A 82 -10.72 1.27 -11.16
C ALA A 82 -9.20 1.03 -11.18
N TYR A 83 -8.63 0.93 -12.39
CA TYR A 83 -7.20 0.72 -12.57
C TYR A 83 -6.61 1.78 -13.49
N GLN A 84 -5.42 2.26 -13.13
CA GLN A 84 -4.54 3.00 -14.01
C GLN A 84 -3.41 2.08 -14.49
N TYR A 85 -3.15 2.12 -15.79
CA TYR A 85 -2.01 1.44 -16.40
C TYR A 85 -0.94 2.47 -16.76
N SER A 86 0.32 2.11 -16.48
CA SER A 86 1.49 2.88 -16.86
C SER A 86 2.52 1.96 -17.51
N THR A 87 3.35 2.50 -18.38
CA THR A 87 4.36 1.72 -19.09
C THR A 87 5.76 2.24 -18.78
N SER A 88 6.71 1.33 -18.66
CA SER A 88 8.15 1.64 -18.64
C SER A 88 8.87 0.62 -19.50
N ARG A 89 9.47 1.04 -20.61
CA ARG A 89 10.23 0.16 -21.51
C ARG A 89 9.49 -1.15 -21.84
N ASN A 90 9.85 -2.23 -21.14
CA ASN A 90 9.36 -3.59 -21.33
C ASN A 90 8.27 -3.99 -20.31
N PHE A 91 7.85 -3.07 -19.45
CA PHE A 91 6.85 -3.27 -18.40
C PHE A 91 5.56 -2.53 -18.68
N VAL A 92 4.46 -3.23 -18.39
CA VAL A 92 3.17 -2.64 -18.08
C VAL A 92 2.94 -2.79 -16.58
N MET A 93 2.74 -1.67 -15.91
CA MET A 93 2.40 -1.62 -14.49
C MET A 93 0.93 -1.25 -14.34
N ARG A 94 0.29 -1.82 -13.32
CA ARG A 94 -1.12 -1.57 -13.00
C ARG A 94 -1.21 -1.09 -11.55
N SER A 95 -1.92 0.01 -11.33
CA SER A 95 -2.28 0.50 -10.00
C SER A 95 -3.79 0.54 -9.84
N GLN A 96 -4.29 0.02 -8.72
CA GLN A 96 -5.67 0.20 -8.31
C GLN A 96 -5.85 1.62 -7.76
N LEU A 97 -6.99 2.23 -8.07
CA LEU A 97 -7.32 3.60 -7.69
C LEU A 97 -8.41 3.60 -6.61
N ASP A 98 -8.20 4.37 -5.54
CA ASP A 98 -9.18 4.51 -4.47
C ASP A 98 -10.20 5.63 -4.74
N CYS A 99 -9.73 6.82 -5.12
CA CYS A 99 -10.54 8.03 -5.17
C CYS A 99 -10.17 9.00 -6.29
N VAL A 100 -11.13 9.87 -6.62
CA VAL A 100 -10.96 11.00 -7.53
C VAL A 100 -11.73 12.23 -7.02
N ASP A 101 -11.09 13.40 -7.04
CA ASP A 101 -11.71 14.68 -6.71
C ASP A 101 -11.21 15.79 -7.65
N LYS A 102 -12.14 16.54 -8.26
CA LYS A 102 -11.83 17.58 -9.25
C LYS A 102 -11.11 18.81 -8.69
N ARG A 103 -11.08 18.96 -7.36
CA ARG A 103 -10.37 20.07 -6.69
C ARG A 103 -8.86 19.83 -6.60
N LEU A 104 -8.42 18.58 -6.78
CA LEU A 104 -7.01 18.21 -6.78
C LEU A 104 -6.39 18.44 -8.17
N PRO A 105 -5.08 18.73 -8.25
CA PRO A 105 -4.39 18.95 -9.51
C PRO A 105 -4.30 17.67 -10.36
N GLY A 106 -3.95 17.84 -11.64
CA GLY A 106 -3.68 16.73 -12.55
C GLY A 106 -4.94 15.90 -12.85
N THR A 107 -4.84 14.57 -12.67
CA THR A 107 -5.95 13.64 -12.86
C THR A 107 -7.03 13.76 -11.78
N GLY A 108 -6.74 14.44 -10.67
CA GLY A 108 -7.58 14.49 -9.47
C GLY A 108 -7.63 13.17 -8.71
N VAL A 109 -6.92 12.14 -9.17
CA VAL A 109 -6.89 10.80 -8.55
C VAL A 109 -5.96 10.81 -7.35
N PHE A 110 -6.36 10.16 -6.25
CA PHE A 110 -5.53 10.01 -5.06
C PHE A 110 -5.84 8.71 -4.33
N ASP A 111 -4.88 8.25 -3.54
CA ASP A 111 -5.02 7.04 -2.72
C ASP A 111 -5.46 7.37 -1.30
N ILE A 112 -6.29 6.54 -0.68
CA ILE A 112 -6.62 6.67 0.74
C ILE A 112 -5.70 5.75 1.52
N LYS A 113 -4.96 6.33 2.48
CA LYS A 113 -4.14 5.56 3.41
C LYS A 113 -4.59 5.81 4.83
N THR A 114 -4.78 4.74 5.57
CA THR A 114 -5.12 4.84 6.99
C THR A 114 -3.87 4.59 7.81
N ARG A 115 -3.70 5.39 8.86
CA ARG A 115 -2.54 5.31 9.74
C ARG A 115 -2.97 5.23 11.18
N ALA A 116 -2.74 4.07 11.78
CA ALA A 116 -2.84 3.92 13.21
C ALA A 116 -1.79 4.78 13.91
N THR A 117 -2.15 5.40 15.03
CA THR A 117 -1.22 6.19 15.84
C THR A 117 0.00 5.39 16.28
N LEU A 118 1.08 6.11 16.60
CA LEU A 118 2.31 5.58 17.17
C LEU A 118 2.04 4.51 18.24
N ALA A 119 1.23 4.83 19.24
CA ALA A 119 0.92 3.92 20.34
C ALA A 119 0.35 2.58 19.85
N VAL A 120 -0.62 2.61 18.93
CA VAL A 120 -1.24 1.39 18.38
C VAL A 120 -0.26 0.62 17.50
N ARG A 121 0.61 1.30 16.74
CA ARG A 121 1.62 0.66 15.89
C ARG A 121 2.69 -0.07 16.70
N HIS A 122 3.08 0.49 17.85
CA HIS A 122 4.10 -0.08 18.72
C HIS A 122 3.54 -1.15 19.68
N ASP A 123 2.26 -1.08 20.06
CA ASP A 123 1.62 -2.10 20.89
C ASP A 123 0.33 -2.64 20.22
N ARG A 124 0.55 -3.47 19.21
CA ARG A 124 -0.53 -4.08 18.42
C ARG A 124 -1.30 -5.17 19.17
N LEU A 125 -0.78 -5.66 20.29
CA LEU A 125 -1.46 -6.67 21.11
C LEU A 125 -2.39 -6.02 22.13
N ASN A 126 -2.09 -4.80 22.59
CA ASN A 126 -2.91 -4.04 23.54
C ASN A 126 -3.62 -2.84 22.90
N VAL A 127 -4.27 -3.07 21.76
CA VAL A 127 -4.93 -2.00 20.97
C VAL A 127 -5.94 -1.20 21.79
N LYS A 128 -6.65 -1.83 22.74
CA LYS A 128 -7.63 -1.13 23.60
C LYS A 128 -6.96 -0.07 24.47
N GLN A 129 -5.84 -0.40 25.11
CA GLN A 129 -5.07 0.53 25.93
C GLN A 129 -4.39 1.58 25.05
N ALA A 130 -3.78 1.15 23.94
CA ALA A 130 -3.13 2.05 22.98
C ALA A 130 -4.10 3.06 22.34
N SER A 131 -5.40 2.76 22.29
CA SER A 131 -6.45 3.67 21.80
C SER A 131 -6.66 4.91 22.68
N ALA A 132 -6.10 4.95 23.89
CA ALA A 132 -6.12 6.15 24.72
C ALA A 132 -5.24 7.28 24.14
N TYR A 133 -4.19 6.93 23.40
CA TYR A 133 -3.34 7.93 22.73
C TYR A 133 -4.14 8.68 21.65
N THR A 134 -3.97 9.99 21.64
CA THR A 134 -4.65 10.90 20.70
C THR A 134 -3.66 11.89 20.11
N ILE A 135 -4.03 12.53 19.01
CA ILE A 135 -3.27 13.64 18.43
C ILE A 135 -3.99 14.92 18.87
N ILE A 136 -3.28 15.79 19.60
CA ILE A 136 -3.85 17.03 20.16
C ILE A 136 -3.11 18.29 19.69
N LYS A 137 -1.99 18.13 19.00
CA LYS A 137 -1.17 19.24 18.50
C LYS A 137 -0.65 18.96 17.09
N GLN A 138 -0.25 20.02 16.40
CA GLN A 138 0.35 19.91 15.08
C GLN A 138 1.82 19.45 15.19
N HIS A 139 2.57 20.04 16.11
CA HIS A 139 4.02 19.86 16.26
C HIS A 139 4.40 19.26 17.61
N GLY A 140 5.55 18.58 17.67
CA GLY A 140 6.15 18.01 18.88
C GLY A 140 6.47 16.52 18.77
N LEU A 141 7.12 15.97 19.80
CA LEU A 141 7.66 14.60 19.78
C LEU A 141 6.63 13.49 20.01
N PHE A 142 5.47 13.81 20.57
CA PHE A 142 4.39 12.89 20.93
C PHE A 142 3.05 13.57 20.71
N GLU A 143 1.98 12.81 20.50
CA GLU A 143 0.60 13.30 20.36
C GLU A 143 0.43 14.38 19.29
N SER A 144 1.29 14.35 18.26
CA SER A 144 1.37 15.36 17.21
C SER A 144 1.27 14.77 15.81
N PHE A 145 0.76 15.55 14.85
CA PHE A 145 0.81 15.17 13.44
C PHE A 145 2.25 15.09 12.92
N GLU A 146 3.12 16.01 13.35
CA GLU A 146 4.55 16.00 13.02
C GLU A 146 5.21 14.67 13.40
N ARG A 147 4.90 14.11 14.58
CA ARG A 147 5.46 12.82 14.98
C ARG A 147 4.97 11.68 14.10
N GLU A 148 3.67 11.67 13.75
CA GLU A 148 3.11 10.64 12.90
C GLU A 148 3.65 10.71 11.46
N ILE A 149 3.91 11.92 10.95
CA ILE A 149 4.59 12.17 9.67
C ILE A 149 6.05 11.73 9.71
N TYR A 150 6.80 12.10 10.75
CA TYR A 150 8.19 11.69 10.93
C TYR A 150 8.35 10.17 10.85
N ASP A 151 7.49 9.45 11.57
CA ASP A 151 7.46 8.00 11.50
C ASP A 151 7.02 7.48 10.13
N LEU A 152 6.07 8.15 9.47
CA LEU A 152 5.56 7.74 8.16
C LEU A 152 6.67 7.77 7.10
N VAL A 153 7.43 8.87 7.06
CA VAL A 153 8.57 9.07 6.16
C VAL A 153 9.58 7.93 6.32
N ARG A 154 9.87 7.52 7.56
CA ARG A 154 10.83 6.46 7.86
C ARG A 154 10.31 5.03 7.64
N SER A 155 9.00 4.85 7.52
CA SER A 155 8.40 3.51 7.47
C SER A 155 7.77 3.13 6.13
N ALA A 156 6.84 3.95 5.63
CA ALA A 156 5.92 3.53 4.57
C ALA A 156 5.76 4.57 3.46
N MET A 157 6.22 5.82 3.68
CA MET A 157 6.04 6.90 2.71
C MET A 157 6.62 6.56 1.33
N ILE A 158 7.78 5.89 1.27
CA ILE A 158 8.38 5.50 -0.01
C ILE A 158 7.46 4.56 -0.81
N LYS A 159 6.75 3.66 -0.14
CA LYS A 159 5.79 2.75 -0.79
C LYS A 159 4.60 3.53 -1.34
N TYR A 160 4.09 4.48 -0.57
CA TYR A 160 2.96 5.32 -0.99
C TYR A 160 3.34 6.25 -2.13
N ASN A 161 4.53 6.85 -2.09
CA ASN A 161 5.06 7.69 -3.17
C ASN A 161 5.20 6.89 -4.48
N PHE A 162 5.78 5.69 -4.44
CA PHE A 162 5.91 4.83 -5.63
C PHE A 162 4.55 4.38 -6.15
N GLN A 163 3.61 4.01 -5.28
CA GLN A 163 2.25 3.63 -5.68
C GLN A 163 1.52 4.79 -6.37
N ALA A 164 1.63 6.00 -5.81
CA ALA A 164 1.04 7.20 -6.39
C ALA A 164 1.62 7.50 -7.79
N ARG A 165 2.93 7.34 -7.96
CA ARG A 165 3.61 7.52 -9.26
C ARG A 165 3.17 6.48 -10.30
N ILE A 166 3.16 5.20 -9.94
CA ILE A 166 2.73 4.11 -10.83
C ILE A 166 1.26 4.31 -11.25
N GLY A 167 0.42 4.78 -10.33
CA GLY A 167 -0.99 5.06 -10.56
C GLY A 167 -1.30 6.44 -11.13
N ASN A 168 -0.30 7.24 -11.49
CA ASN A 168 -0.48 8.63 -11.94
C ASN A 168 -1.44 9.45 -11.05
N MET A 169 -1.28 9.29 -9.74
CA MET A 169 -2.10 9.92 -8.70
C MET A 169 -1.47 11.25 -8.30
N ALA A 170 -2.31 12.24 -7.96
CA ALA A 170 -1.87 13.54 -7.47
C ALA A 170 -1.19 13.46 -6.08
N GLY A 171 -1.56 12.45 -5.28
CA GLY A 171 -1.04 12.27 -3.93
C GLY A 171 -1.80 11.21 -3.14
N ILE A 172 -1.71 11.31 -1.81
CA ILE A 172 -2.43 10.44 -0.87
C ILE A 172 -3.22 11.27 0.13
N PHE A 173 -4.32 10.70 0.61
CA PHE A 173 -5.11 11.24 1.71
C PHE A 173 -4.96 10.33 2.93
N LEU A 174 -4.26 10.83 3.93
CA LEU A 174 -4.00 10.13 5.18
C LEU A 174 -5.17 10.32 6.16
N ALA A 175 -5.70 9.22 6.67
CA ALA A 175 -6.65 9.19 7.78
C ALA A 175 -5.97 8.63 9.04
N TYR A 176 -5.71 9.50 10.03
CA TYR A 176 -5.12 9.10 11.29
C TYR A 176 -6.18 8.55 12.23
N HIS A 177 -5.92 7.42 12.88
CA HIS A 177 -6.85 6.81 13.82
C HIS A 177 -6.13 6.14 14.98
N ASN A 178 -6.81 6.01 16.11
CA ASN A 178 -6.33 5.19 17.24
C ASN A 178 -7.14 3.90 17.40
N THR A 179 -7.83 3.47 16.33
CA THR A 179 -8.79 2.34 16.24
C THR A 179 -10.13 2.55 16.92
N ALA A 180 -10.22 3.45 17.90
CA ALA A 180 -11.49 3.85 18.49
C ALA A 180 -12.13 5.05 17.76
N LYS A 181 -11.31 5.98 17.28
CA LYS A 181 -11.73 7.18 16.56
C LYS A 181 -10.75 7.58 15.45
N ILE A 182 -11.28 8.28 14.45
CA ILE A 182 -10.48 9.06 13.51
C ILE A 182 -10.06 10.35 14.22
N LEU A 183 -8.78 10.69 14.13
CA LEU A 183 -8.15 11.80 14.84
C LEU A 183 -7.92 13.02 13.95
N GLY A 184 -7.87 12.81 12.64
CA GLY A 184 -7.66 13.86 11.68
C GLY A 184 -7.27 13.31 10.32
N PHE A 185 -7.16 14.22 9.38
CA PHE A 185 -6.83 13.92 8.00
C PHE A 185 -5.69 14.82 7.52
N GLN A 186 -4.89 14.31 6.61
CA GLN A 186 -3.85 15.09 5.95
C GLN A 186 -3.72 14.65 4.50
N TYR A 187 -3.84 15.59 3.58
CA TYR A 187 -3.46 15.36 2.20
C TYR A 187 -1.95 15.59 2.05
N LEU A 188 -1.27 14.69 1.33
CA LEU A 188 0.11 14.86 0.91
C LEU A 188 0.19 14.67 -0.60
N SER A 189 0.61 15.71 -1.31
CA SER A 189 0.90 15.60 -2.74
C SER A 189 2.12 14.70 -2.98
N VAL A 190 2.30 14.24 -4.22
CA VAL A 190 3.55 13.55 -4.61
C VAL A 190 4.77 14.43 -4.34
N GLU A 191 4.67 15.74 -4.60
CA GLU A 191 5.74 16.71 -4.34
C GLU A 191 6.07 16.86 -2.85
N ASP A 192 5.06 16.89 -1.97
CA ASP A 192 5.27 16.88 -0.52
C ASP A 192 6.04 15.62 -0.09
N MET A 193 5.60 14.46 -0.59
CA MET A 193 6.25 13.18 -0.29
C MET A 193 7.69 13.14 -0.81
N ASP A 194 7.95 13.66 -2.02
CA ASP A 194 9.30 13.70 -2.58
C ASP A 194 10.22 14.64 -1.80
N THR A 195 9.72 15.79 -1.37
CA THR A 195 10.47 16.73 -0.56
C THR A 195 10.86 16.10 0.78
N MET A 196 9.92 15.39 1.42
CA MET A 196 10.19 14.68 2.68
C MET A 196 11.14 13.48 2.52
N LEU A 197 11.08 12.75 1.40
CA LEU A 197 11.89 11.54 1.18
C LEU A 197 13.26 11.81 0.57
N PHE A 198 13.32 12.74 -0.38
CA PHE A 198 14.45 12.93 -1.30
C PHE A 198 14.95 14.37 -1.34
N GLY A 199 14.34 15.28 -0.57
CA GLY A 199 14.72 16.69 -0.46
C GLY A 199 14.23 17.59 -1.62
N SER A 200 13.69 17.02 -2.70
CA SER A 200 13.05 17.77 -3.79
C SER A 200 12.24 16.86 -4.71
N HIS A 201 11.25 17.42 -5.42
CA HIS A 201 10.48 16.72 -6.44
C HIS A 201 11.36 16.15 -7.58
N LEU A 202 12.37 16.93 -8.03
CA LEU A 202 13.30 16.49 -9.07
C LEU A 202 14.12 15.27 -8.64
N ALA A 203 14.56 15.23 -7.39
CA ALA A 203 15.27 14.07 -6.84
C ALA A 203 14.35 12.84 -6.79
N GLY A 204 13.09 13.01 -6.39
CA GLY A 204 12.08 11.93 -6.39
C GLY A 204 11.86 11.32 -7.78
N ASN A 205 11.74 12.15 -8.81
CA ASN A 205 11.62 11.68 -10.20
C ASN A 205 12.84 10.84 -10.61
N ARG A 206 14.05 11.33 -10.33
CA ARG A 206 15.30 10.62 -10.65
C ARG A 206 15.40 9.29 -9.92
N VAL A 207 15.02 9.23 -8.64
CA VAL A 207 15.04 7.99 -7.85
C VAL A 207 14.05 6.99 -8.43
N PHE A 208 12.81 7.42 -8.72
CA PHE A 208 11.80 6.55 -9.30
C PHE A 208 12.25 5.96 -10.64
N ASP A 209 12.72 6.79 -11.58
CA ASP A 209 13.18 6.35 -12.90
C ASP A 209 14.34 5.36 -12.80
N LYS A 210 15.28 5.58 -11.86
CA LYS A 210 16.40 4.66 -11.64
C LYS A 210 15.95 3.35 -11.02
N CYS A 211 15.02 3.37 -10.07
CA CYS A 211 14.47 2.14 -9.47
C CYS A 211 13.73 1.29 -10.50
N ILE A 212 12.88 1.91 -11.34
CA ILE A 212 12.19 1.21 -12.41
C ILE A 212 13.20 0.69 -13.44
N GLY A 213 14.20 1.49 -13.85
CA GLY A 213 15.23 1.02 -14.77
C GLY A 213 16.06 -0.15 -14.23
N ILE A 214 16.32 -0.21 -12.92
CA ILE A 214 16.97 -1.36 -12.28
C ILE A 214 16.05 -2.59 -12.30
N LEU A 215 14.77 -2.41 -11.99
CA LEU A 215 13.78 -3.49 -12.08
C LEU A 215 13.70 -4.05 -13.51
N ASP A 216 13.71 -3.18 -14.51
CA ASP A 216 13.72 -3.56 -15.93
C ASP A 216 14.93 -4.44 -16.26
N MET A 217 16.14 -3.99 -15.91
CA MET A 217 17.37 -4.74 -16.15
C MET A 217 17.40 -6.08 -15.39
N LEU A 218 16.92 -6.11 -14.14
CA LEU A 218 16.85 -7.35 -13.36
C LEU A 218 15.91 -8.35 -14.02
N ALA A 219 14.74 -7.91 -14.45
CA ALA A 219 13.76 -8.76 -15.10
C ALA A 219 14.28 -9.34 -16.42
N GLU A 220 14.92 -8.53 -17.25
CA GLU A 220 15.54 -8.98 -18.50
C GLU A 220 16.59 -10.07 -18.26
N ASN A 221 17.48 -9.87 -17.28
CA ASN A 221 18.49 -10.86 -16.94
C ASN A 221 17.88 -12.16 -16.42
N ILE A 222 16.86 -12.07 -15.55
CA ILE A 222 16.19 -13.26 -15.01
C ILE A 222 15.47 -14.05 -16.11
N VAL A 223 14.78 -13.36 -17.02
CA VAL A 223 14.10 -13.99 -18.16
C VAL A 223 15.11 -14.64 -19.12
N LYS A 224 16.26 -14.00 -19.35
CA LYS A 224 17.34 -14.51 -20.21
C LYS A 224 17.99 -15.77 -19.64
N ASP A 225 18.31 -15.76 -18.36
CA ASP A 225 19.04 -16.86 -17.70
C ASP A 225 18.11 -18.05 -17.37
N TRP A 226 16.80 -17.79 -17.17
CA TRP A 226 15.81 -18.83 -16.88
C TRP A 226 14.54 -18.70 -17.75
N PRO A 227 14.66 -18.92 -19.07
CA PRO A 227 13.54 -18.73 -19.98
C PRO A 227 12.40 -19.72 -19.69
N ARG A 228 11.17 -19.23 -19.83
CA ARG A 228 9.92 -20.00 -19.87
C ARG A 228 9.56 -20.77 -18.59
N LYS A 229 10.03 -20.32 -17.42
CA LYS A 229 9.71 -20.98 -16.15
C LYS A 229 9.18 -20.00 -15.08
N VAL A 230 8.29 -20.50 -14.23
CA VAL A 230 7.81 -19.78 -13.04
C VAL A 230 8.89 -19.83 -11.95
N ARG A 231 9.11 -18.72 -11.23
CA ARG A 231 10.19 -18.60 -10.24
C ARG A 231 9.77 -17.85 -8.99
N LEU A 232 10.38 -18.24 -7.87
CA LEU A 232 10.39 -17.45 -6.65
C LEU A 232 11.76 -16.78 -6.51
N ILE A 233 11.74 -15.45 -6.42
CA ILE A 233 12.94 -14.64 -6.24
C ILE A 233 12.91 -14.11 -4.81
N ASN A 234 13.96 -14.38 -4.06
CA ASN A 234 14.18 -13.80 -2.75
C ASN A 234 15.23 -12.70 -2.85
N LEU A 235 14.85 -11.50 -2.40
CA LEU A 235 15.72 -10.35 -2.29
C LEU A 235 16.15 -10.21 -0.82
N GLU A 236 17.42 -10.48 -0.56
CA GLU A 236 18.00 -10.32 0.77
C GLU A 236 18.61 -8.93 0.95
N CYS A 237 18.66 -8.47 2.20
CA CYS A 237 19.02 -7.10 2.55
C CYS A 237 20.49 -6.74 2.30
N ALA A 238 21.32 -7.71 1.92
CA ALA A 238 22.70 -7.51 1.50
C ALA A 238 22.84 -7.19 -0.01
N LEU A 239 21.73 -6.89 -0.72
CA LEU A 239 21.66 -6.82 -2.19
C LEU A 239 21.99 -8.16 -2.86
N THR A 240 21.94 -9.26 -2.11
CA THR A 240 22.09 -10.60 -2.65
C THR A 240 20.75 -11.07 -3.21
N LEU A 241 20.75 -11.44 -4.49
CA LEU A 241 19.62 -12.04 -5.17
C LEU A 241 19.73 -13.57 -5.08
N LEU A 242 18.82 -14.21 -4.34
CA LEU A 242 18.72 -15.67 -4.29
C LEU A 242 17.50 -16.12 -5.09
N ILE A 243 17.75 -16.80 -6.20
CA ILE A 243 16.69 -17.35 -7.07
C ILE A 243 16.53 -18.83 -6.74
N TRP A 244 15.37 -19.19 -6.20
CA TRP A 244 15.05 -20.58 -5.88
C TRP A 244 14.24 -21.23 -7.00
N HIS A 245 14.64 -22.45 -7.35
CA HIS A 245 13.85 -23.34 -8.20
C HIS A 245 12.91 -24.15 -7.31
N ALA A 246 11.61 -23.93 -7.44
CA ALA A 246 10.64 -24.94 -7.00
C ALA A 246 10.30 -25.76 -8.24
N ASP A 247 10.87 -26.96 -8.34
CA ASP A 247 10.30 -27.99 -9.22
C ASP A 247 8.92 -28.33 -8.65
N HIS A 248 7.88 -28.21 -9.47
CA HIS A 248 6.61 -28.88 -9.26
C HIS A 248 6.53 -29.99 -10.29
#